data_AF-A0A6N7DW94-F1
#
_entry.id   AF-A0A6N7DW94-F1
#
_cell.length_a   1.000
_cell.length_b   1.000
_cell.length_c   1.000
_cell.angle_alpha   90.00
_cell.angle_beta   90.00
_cell.angle_gamma   90.00
#
_symmetry.space_group_name_H-M   'P 1'
#
loop_
_entity.id
_entity.type
_entity.pdbx_description
1 polymer ?
#
loop_
_entity_poly.entity_id
_entity_poly.type
_entity_poly.pdbx_seq_one_letter_code
_entity_poly.pdbx_strand_id
1 'polypeptide(L)'
;MIDQMVSKRTIQYLNDPQCPINPSDSVSLEQTELLLQLQRDVLEDIVITRNAYEVVDKICRLAEEILPNSVASVMLLKHGELFVYCAPSVPPEGIRRLNGLKPGPNRGLAET
;
A
#
# COMPACT_ATOMS: atom_id res chain seq x y z
N MET A 1 -26.59 26.98 1.66
CA MET A 1 -25.50 26.48 0.80
C MET A 1 -24.22 26.75 1.57
N ILE A 2 -23.42 25.69 1.82
CA ILE A 2 -22.36 25.58 2.86
C ILE A 2 -22.89 25.31 4.29
N ASP A 3 -24.01 24.60 4.36
CA ASP A 3 -24.23 23.66 5.46
C ASP A 3 -23.43 22.39 5.09
N GLN A 4 -22.82 21.72 6.07
CA GLN A 4 -22.00 20.50 5.94
C GLN A 4 -20.54 20.73 5.49
N MET A 5 -19.59 20.76 6.43
CA MET A 5 -18.40 19.86 6.34
C MET A 5 -17.40 19.87 7.50
N VAL A 6 -17.51 20.66 8.57
CA VAL A 6 -16.54 20.57 9.68
C VAL A 6 -17.20 20.80 11.04
N SER A 7 -18.12 19.93 11.49
CA SER A 7 -18.70 20.12 12.83
C SER A 7 -19.27 18.89 13.52
N LYS A 8 -18.78 17.67 13.26
CA LYS A 8 -19.17 16.48 14.06
C LYS A 8 -18.08 15.39 14.14
N ARG A 9 -16.90 15.74 14.65
CA ARG A 9 -16.07 14.78 15.38
C ARG A 9 -15.60 15.42 16.68
N THR A 10 -16.55 15.77 17.52
CA THR A 10 -16.31 15.86 18.96
C THR A 10 -15.84 14.48 19.39
N ILE A 11 -14.56 14.36 19.73
CA ILE A 11 -14.02 13.14 20.32
C ILE A 11 -14.80 12.92 21.63
N GLN A 12 -15.50 11.80 21.69
CA GLN A 12 -16.43 11.45 22.75
C GLN A 12 -15.68 10.90 23.98
N TYR A 13 -14.78 11.72 24.54
CA TYR A 13 -14.07 11.45 25.81
C TYR A 13 -14.22 12.61 26.81
N LEU A 14 -15.26 13.43 26.67
CA LEU A 14 -15.46 14.59 27.56
C LEU A 14 -16.03 14.23 28.95
N ASN A 15 -16.25 12.96 29.29
CA ASN A 15 -16.64 12.51 30.63
C ASN A 15 -16.38 10.99 30.84
N ASP A 16 -15.19 10.50 30.45
CA ASP A 16 -14.73 9.19 30.93
C ASP A 16 -14.12 9.38 32.34
N PRO A 17 -14.66 8.74 33.41
CA PRO A 17 -14.15 8.91 34.76
C PRO A 17 -12.69 8.42 34.95
N GLN A 18 -12.09 7.79 33.92
CA GLN A 18 -10.71 7.28 33.99
C GLN A 18 -9.62 8.30 33.63
N CYS A 19 -9.96 9.48 33.10
CA CYS A 19 -8.97 10.52 32.79
C CYS A 19 -9.45 11.91 33.28
N PRO A 20 -9.06 12.36 34.49
CA PRO A 20 -9.39 13.70 34.96
C PRO A 20 -8.60 14.72 34.12
N ILE A 21 -9.30 15.55 33.35
CA ILE A 21 -8.69 16.66 32.61
C ILE A 21 -8.17 17.67 33.65
N ASN A 22 -6.86 17.78 33.78
CA ASN A 22 -6.21 18.72 34.69
C ASN A 22 -6.13 20.09 33.98
N PRO A 23 -6.44 21.22 34.63
CA PRO A 23 -6.27 22.55 34.01
C PRO A 23 -4.82 22.89 33.64
N SER A 24 -3.85 22.04 34.03
CA SER A 24 -2.45 22.07 33.58
C SER A 24 -2.24 21.40 32.20
N ASP A 25 -3.27 20.75 31.64
CA ASP A 25 -3.26 20.11 30.32
C ASP A 25 -3.44 21.12 29.18
N SER A 26 -3.02 22.38 29.38
CA SER A 26 -2.88 23.35 28.30
C SER A 26 -1.64 22.97 27.50
N VAL A 27 -1.84 22.28 26.37
CA VAL A 27 -0.78 21.98 25.41
C VAL A 27 -0.15 23.30 24.97
N SER A 28 1.17 23.45 25.15
CA SER A 28 1.88 24.66 24.75
C SER A 28 1.85 24.84 23.24
N LEU A 29 2.13 26.06 22.76
CA LEU A 29 2.21 26.33 21.31
C LEU A 29 3.25 25.42 20.65
N GLU A 30 4.41 25.25 21.29
CA GLU A 30 5.50 24.38 20.82
C GLU A 30 5.07 22.91 20.76
N GLN A 31 4.34 22.42 21.76
CA GLN A 31 3.81 21.07 21.77
C GLN A 31 2.75 20.85 20.67
N THR A 32 2.00 21.89 20.34
CA THR A 32 1.02 21.88 19.24
C THR A 32 1.72 21.84 17.89
N GLU A 33 2.77 22.63 17.70
CA GLU A 33 3.60 22.61 16.49
C GLU A 33 4.27 21.25 16.29
N LEU A 34 4.83 20.67 17.36
CA LEU A 34 5.41 19.32 17.34
C LEU A 34 4.35 18.27 16.97
N LEU A 35 3.15 18.35 17.54
CA LEU A 35 2.06 17.43 17.22
C LEU A 35 1.64 17.54 15.74
N LEU A 36 1.53 18.76 15.21
CA LEU A 36 1.20 18.99 13.80
C LEU A 36 2.30 18.48 12.87
N GLN A 37 3.56 18.65 13.24
CA GLN A 37 4.69 18.12 12.51
C GLN A 37 4.67 16.59 12.49
N LEU A 38 4.45 15.94 13.64
CA LEU A 38 4.31 14.49 13.72
C LEU A 38 3.14 13.96 12.88
N GLN A 39 1.98 14.64 12.90
CA GLN A 39 0.84 14.25 12.07
C GLN A 39 1.14 14.40 10.58
N ARG A 40 1.89 15.44 10.19
CA ARG A 40 2.33 15.65 8.81
C ARG A 40 3.32 14.56 8.38
N ASP A 41 4.31 14.25 9.20
CA ASP A 41 5.33 13.24 8.90
C ASP A 41 4.68 11.84 8.75
N VAL A 42 3.73 11.49 9.61
CA VAL A 42 2.97 10.23 9.50
C VAL A 42 2.14 10.18 8.22
N LEU A 43 1.50 11.28 7.83
CA LEU A 43 0.77 11.36 6.56
C LEU A 43 1.72 11.31 5.35
N GLU A 44 2.90 11.91 5.47
CA GLU A 44 3.94 11.87 4.45
C GLU A 44 4.50 10.46 4.28
N ASP A 45 4.70 9.70 5.36
CA ASP A 45 5.10 8.28 5.32
C ASP A 45 4.05 7.37 4.68
N ILE A 46 2.76 7.62 4.92
CA ILE A 46 1.66 6.93 4.21
C ILE A 46 1.64 7.33 2.72
N VAL A 47 2.00 8.59 2.43
CA VAL A 47 2.15 9.15 1.09
C VAL A 47 3.51 8.79 0.45
N ILE A 48 4.47 8.20 1.17
CA ILE A 48 5.61 7.42 0.62
C ILE A 48 5.06 6.09 0.09
N THR A 49 4.10 6.25 -0.82
CA THR A 49 3.92 5.57 -2.10
C THR A 49 5.26 5.19 -2.70
N ARG A 50 5.84 4.09 -2.21
CA ARG A 50 6.67 3.30 -3.09
C ARG A 50 5.79 2.91 -4.26
N ASN A 51 6.20 3.30 -5.47
CA ASN A 51 5.53 2.89 -6.68
C ASN A 51 5.31 1.38 -6.58
N ALA A 52 4.05 0.93 -6.70
CA ALA A 52 3.72 -0.48 -6.54
C ALA A 52 4.59 -1.36 -7.46
N TYR A 53 5.00 -0.81 -8.62
CA TYR A 53 5.94 -1.45 -9.51
C TYR A 53 7.33 -1.65 -8.88
N GLU A 54 7.89 -0.66 -8.18
CA GLU A 54 9.19 -0.76 -7.52
C GLU A 54 9.19 -1.79 -6.39
N VAL A 55 8.08 -1.88 -5.65
CA VAL A 55 7.92 -2.91 -4.62
C VAL A 55 7.89 -4.28 -5.26
N VAL A 56 7.11 -4.45 -6.32
CA VAL A 56 6.98 -5.72 -7.02
C VAL A 56 8.28 -6.11 -7.76
N ASP A 57 9.01 -5.16 -8.34
CA ASP A 57 10.33 -5.38 -8.96
C ASP A 57 11.32 -5.93 -7.93
N LYS A 58 11.39 -5.31 -6.74
CA LYS A 58 12.22 -5.81 -5.64
C LYS A 58 11.83 -7.21 -5.22
N ILE A 59 10.53 -7.50 -5.09
CA ILE A 59 10.06 -8.85 -4.74
C ILE A 59 10.48 -9.87 -5.81
N CYS A 60 10.36 -9.52 -7.10
CA CYS A 60 10.77 -10.41 -8.19
C CYS A 60 12.27 -10.73 -8.11
N ARG A 61 13.12 -9.72 -7.91
CA ARG A 61 14.57 -9.93 -7.77
C ARG A 61 14.93 -10.78 -6.56
N LEU A 62 14.32 -10.50 -5.40
CA LEU A 62 14.54 -11.29 -4.19
C LEU A 62 14.11 -12.76 -4.37
N ALA A 63 13.00 -13.01 -5.05
CA ALA A 63 12.55 -14.37 -5.34
C ALA A 63 13.53 -15.14 -6.25
N GLU A 64 14.13 -14.46 -7.23
CA GLU A 64 15.16 -15.03 -8.11
C GLU A 64 16.49 -15.29 -7.36
N GLU A 65 16.86 -14.45 -6.41
CA GLU A 65 18.03 -14.65 -5.56
C GLU A 65 17.88 -15.88 -4.65
N ILE A 66 16.67 -16.12 -4.12
CA ILE A 66 16.37 -17.27 -3.25
C ILE A 66 16.39 -18.59 -4.04
N LEU A 67 16.00 -18.58 -5.32
CA LEU A 67 15.94 -19.78 -6.16
C LEU A 67 16.82 -19.62 -7.42
N PRO A 68 18.08 -20.07 -7.36
CA PRO A 68 18.99 -19.98 -8.50
C PRO A 68 18.43 -20.73 -9.73
N ASN A 69 18.68 -20.17 -10.92
CA ASN A 69 18.15 -20.65 -12.21
C ASN A 69 16.63 -20.53 -12.38
N SER A 70 15.95 -19.72 -11.56
CA SER A 70 14.54 -19.36 -11.74
C SER A 70 14.39 -17.90 -12.14
N VAL A 71 13.25 -17.57 -12.75
CA VAL A 71 12.82 -16.20 -13.06
C VAL A 71 11.46 -15.94 -12.42
N ALA A 72 11.28 -14.73 -11.89
CA ALA A 72 10.04 -14.32 -11.24
C ALA A 72 9.26 -13.36 -12.15
N SER A 73 7.94 -13.54 -12.17
CA SER A 73 7.03 -12.62 -12.86
C SER A 73 5.74 -12.47 -12.08
N VAL A 74 5.28 -11.23 -11.95
CA VAL A 74 3.94 -10.91 -11.47
C VAL A 74 3.07 -10.52 -12.65
N MET A 75 1.87 -11.08 -12.70
CA MET A 75 0.93 -10.89 -13.80
C MET A 75 -0.43 -10.44 -13.27
N LEU A 76 -1.11 -9.59 -14.04
CA LEU A 76 -2.45 -9.10 -13.75
C LEU A 76 -3.45 -9.75 -14.70
N LEU A 77 -4.57 -10.21 -14.14
CA LEU A 77 -5.68 -10.74 -14.90
C LEU A 77 -6.57 -9.59 -15.41
N LYS A 78 -6.76 -9.52 -16.73
CA LYS A 78 -7.68 -8.58 -17.39
C LYS A 78 -8.45 -9.32 -18.48
N HIS A 79 -9.78 -9.22 -18.45
CA HIS A 79 -10.65 -9.89 -19.44
C HIS A 79 -10.41 -11.42 -19.57
N GLY A 80 -10.02 -12.09 -18.48
CA GLY A 80 -9.71 -13.52 -18.49
C GLY A 80 -8.33 -13.88 -19.05
N GLU A 81 -7.47 -12.90 -19.33
CA GLU A 81 -6.12 -13.07 -19.83
C GLU A 81 -5.10 -12.44 -18.87
N LEU A 82 -3.94 -13.08 -18.73
CA LEU A 82 -2.84 -12.63 -17.89
C LEU A 82 -1.91 -11.71 -18.69
N PHE A 83 -1.54 -10.59 -18.07
CA PHE A 83 -0.60 -9.63 -18.60
C PHE A 83 0.51 -9.38 -17.59
N VAL A 84 1.77 -9.44 -18.05
CA VAL A 84 2.94 -9.19 -17.22
C VAL A 84 2.89 -7.77 -16.68
N TYR A 85 2.91 -7.65 -15.37
CA TYR A 85 3.01 -6.39 -14.65
C TYR A 85 4.47 -6.06 -14.31
N CYS A 86 5.23 -7.06 -13.86
CA CYS A 86 6.65 -6.93 -13.58
C CYS A 86 7.35 -8.27 -13.77
N ALA A 87 8.48 -8.29 -14.49
CA ALA A 87 9.29 -9.48 -14.74
C ALA A 87 10.71 -9.02 -15.17
N PRO A 88 11.56 -8.61 -14.21
CA PRO A 88 12.82 -7.91 -14.51
C PRO A 88 13.84 -8.77 -15.26
N SER A 89 13.91 -10.07 -14.97
CA SER A 89 14.91 -10.98 -15.56
C SER A 89 14.37 -11.81 -16.71
N VAL A 90 13.10 -11.63 -17.09
CA VAL A 90 12.49 -12.34 -18.22
C VAL A 90 12.77 -11.59 -19.53
N PRO A 91 13.32 -12.25 -20.58
CA PRO A 91 13.60 -11.59 -21.84
C PRO A 91 12.31 -11.15 -22.54
N PRO A 92 12.37 -10.14 -23.44
CA PRO A 92 11.18 -9.61 -24.12
C PRO A 92 10.36 -10.66 -24.87
N GLU A 93 11.02 -11.69 -25.40
CA GLU A 93 10.35 -12.81 -26.04
C GLU A 93 9.53 -13.65 -25.06
N GLY A 94 10.05 -13.88 -23.85
CA GLY A 94 9.33 -14.53 -22.76
C GLY A 94 8.12 -13.72 -22.32
N ILE A 95 8.28 -12.39 -22.19
CA ILE A 95 7.17 -11.49 -21.84
C ILE A 95 6.04 -11.56 -22.89
N ARG A 96 6.39 -11.57 -24.19
CA ARG A 96 5.39 -11.72 -25.26
C ARG A 96 4.62 -13.04 -25.17
N ARG A 97 5.29 -14.14 -24.80
CA ARG A 97 4.66 -15.45 -24.65
C ARG A 97 3.80 -15.57 -23.39
N LEU A 98 4.13 -14.82 -22.35
CA LEU A 98 3.38 -14.75 -21.10
C LEU A 98 2.12 -13.88 -21.24
N ASN A 99 2.19 -12.79 -22.01
CA ASN A 99 1.04 -11.93 -22.25
C ASN A 99 -0.05 -12.66 -23.06
N GLY A 100 -1.31 -12.52 -22.63
CA GLY A 100 -2.46 -13.14 -23.30
C GLY A 100 -2.73 -14.58 -22.86
N LEU A 101 -2.00 -15.10 -21.87
CA LEU A 101 -2.27 -16.43 -21.34
C LEU A 101 -3.62 -16.46 -20.60
N LYS A 102 -4.47 -17.41 -20.94
CA LYS A 102 -5.72 -17.66 -20.19
C LYS A 102 -5.43 -18.62 -19.04
N PRO A 103 -5.70 -18.24 -17.78
CA PRO A 103 -5.67 -19.19 -16.67
C PRO A 103 -6.59 -20.36 -17.00
N GLY A 104 -6.10 -21.58 -16.76
CA GLY A 104 -6.83 -22.80 -17.00
C GLY A 104 -6.44 -23.85 -15.97
N PRO A 105 -7.22 -24.93 -15.86
CA PRO A 105 -7.09 -25.91 -14.77
C PRO A 105 -5.68 -26.49 -14.62
N ASN A 106 -4.87 -26.51 -15.69
CA ASN A 106 -3.50 -27.04 -15.68
C ASN A 106 -2.41 -25.99 -15.95
N ARG A 107 -2.69 -24.68 -15.87
CA ARG A 107 -1.73 -23.62 -16.27
C ARG A 107 -1.43 -22.57 -15.19
N GLY A 108 -1.56 -22.94 -13.92
CA GLY A 108 -1.32 -22.06 -12.78
C GLY A 108 -2.62 -21.50 -12.25
N LEU A 109 -3.23 -22.27 -11.34
CA LEU A 109 -4.24 -21.90 -10.35
C LEU A 109 -5.37 -20.97 -10.81
N ALA A 110 -6.44 -21.60 -11.30
CA ALA A 110 -7.82 -21.18 -11.05
C ALA A 110 -8.65 -22.46 -10.94
N GLU A 111 -8.54 -23.13 -9.78
CA GLU A 111 -9.50 -24.14 -9.36
C GLU A 111 -10.71 -23.41 -8.77
N THR A 112 -11.85 -23.54 -9.47
CA THR A 112 -13.18 -23.13 -9.01
C THR A 112 -13.78 -24.25 -8.17
#